data_AF-A0A356UCZ8-F1
#
_entry.id   AF-A0A356UCZ8-F1
#
_cell.length_a   1.000
_cell.length_b   1.000
_cell.length_c   1.000
_cell.angle_alpha   90.00
_cell.angle_beta   90.00
_cell.angle_gamma   90.00
#
_symmetry.space_group_name_H-M   'P 1'
#
loop_
_entity.id
_entity.type
_entity.pdbx_description
1 polymer ?
#
loop_
_entity_poly.entity_id
_entity_poly.type
_entity_poly.pdbx_seq_one_letter_code
_entity_poly.pdbx_strand_id
1 'polypeptide(L)'
;SVNWDNKTRTVTSVKGNTTVVLSIGSTRPMVNGQVWPLEVPAKIKNDRTLAPLRFVGEAFGGKVDWNDSTRIITITTPTTSSSSRASILVIKGNNTNLRSGPATSYDTVDSVNQGEKLTILTERDGW
;
A
#
# COMPACT_ATOMS: atom_id res chain seq x y z
N SER A 1 13.52 -3.35 0.92
CA SER A 1 14.98 -3.57 0.75
C SER A 1 15.49 -2.73 -0.39
N VAL A 2 16.81 -2.53 -0.46
CA VAL A 2 17.50 -1.89 -1.58
C VAL A 2 18.71 -2.77 -1.92
N ASN A 3 18.88 -3.11 -3.20
CA ASN A 3 19.96 -3.93 -3.71
C ASN A 3 20.71 -3.20 -4.82
N TRP A 4 22.04 -3.34 -4.84
CA TRP A 4 22.92 -2.78 -5.86
C TRP A 4 23.58 -3.90 -6.66
N ASP A 5 23.52 -3.81 -7.99
CA ASP A 5 24.33 -4.61 -8.90
C ASP A 5 25.42 -3.73 -9.52
N ASN A 6 26.67 -4.01 -9.17
CA ASN A 6 27.83 -3.27 -9.65
C ASN A 6 28.14 -3.51 -11.13
N LYS A 7 27.82 -4.69 -11.67
CA LYS A 7 28.11 -5.01 -13.09
C LYS A 7 27.23 -4.20 -14.02
N THR A 8 25.94 -4.13 -13.70
CA THR A 8 24.95 -3.42 -14.51
C THR A 8 24.71 -1.98 -14.06
N ARG A 9 25.30 -1.58 -12.94
CA ARG A 9 25.06 -0.29 -12.27
C ARG A 9 23.56 -0.05 -12.05
N THR A 10 22.91 -1.02 -11.43
CA THR A 10 21.45 -1.04 -11.23
C THR A 10 21.10 -1.09 -9.75
N VAL A 11 20.18 -0.22 -9.34
CA VAL A 11 19.52 -0.25 -8.04
C VAL A 11 18.15 -0.93 -8.19
N THR A 12 17.90 -1.95 -7.38
CA THR A 12 16.58 -2.58 -7.24
C THR A 12 16.05 -2.36 -5.83
N SER A 13 14.93 -1.66 -5.72
CA SER A 13 14.28 -1.33 -4.44
C SER A 13 12.92 -2.03 -4.35
N VAL A 14 12.64 -2.65 -3.21
CA VAL A 14 11.38 -3.39 -2.97
C VAL A 14 10.71 -2.92 -1.68
N LYS A 15 9.42 -2.60 -1.74
CA LYS A 15 8.57 -2.28 -0.57
C LYS A 15 7.18 -2.88 -0.78
N GLY A 16 6.76 -3.80 0.10
CA GLY A 16 5.53 -4.56 -0.11
C GLY A 16 5.58 -5.31 -1.45
N ASN A 17 4.57 -5.09 -2.29
CA ASN A 17 4.48 -5.68 -3.63
C ASN A 17 5.09 -4.79 -4.73
N THR A 18 5.67 -3.64 -4.36
CA THR A 18 6.25 -2.70 -5.32
C THR A 18 7.74 -2.97 -5.49
N THR A 19 8.17 -3.17 -6.74
CA THR A 19 9.57 -3.25 -7.16
C THR A 19 9.91 -2.09 -8.08
N VAL A 20 10.98 -1.37 -7.78
CA VAL A 20 11.51 -0.27 -8.59
C VAL A 20 12.93 -0.62 -9.03
N VAL A 21 13.20 -0.52 -10.33
CA VAL A 21 14.51 -0.78 -10.94
C VAL A 21 15.02 0.50 -11.60
N LEU A 22 16.20 0.95 -11.17
CA LEU A 22 16.86 2.17 -11.63
C LEU A 22 18.28 1.85 -12.09
N SER A 23 18.55 1.99 -13.38
CA SER A 23 19.91 1.89 -13.94
C SER A 23 20.54 3.30 -13.99
N ILE A 24 21.77 3.47 -13.48
CA ILE A 24 22.37 4.82 -13.46
C ILE A 24 22.61 5.33 -14.89
N GLY A 25 22.31 6.61 -15.12
CA GLY A 25 22.39 7.24 -16.45
C GLY A 25 21.19 6.97 -17.36
N SER A 26 20.28 6.06 -17.00
CA SER A 26 19.07 5.78 -17.78
C SER A 26 17.90 6.69 -17.37
N THR A 27 17.16 7.15 -18.37
CA THR A 27 15.88 7.87 -18.22
C THR A 27 14.66 6.94 -18.30
N ARG A 28 14.87 5.62 -18.26
CA ARG A 28 13.83 4.59 -18.41
C ARG A 28 13.86 3.58 -17.25
N PRO A 29 13.59 3.98 -16.01
CA PRO A 29 13.40 3.04 -14.91
C PRO A 29 12.17 2.16 -15.10
N MET A 30 12.06 1.12 -14.28
CA MET A 30 10.90 0.23 -14.24
C MET A 30 10.23 0.25 -12.87
N VAL A 31 8.90 0.25 -12.85
CA VAL A 31 8.07 0.02 -11.65
C VAL A 31 7.19 -1.19 -11.95
N ASN A 32 7.33 -2.27 -11.17
CA ASN A 32 6.61 -3.53 -11.36
C ASN A 32 6.68 -4.09 -12.79
N GLY A 33 7.86 -3.98 -13.43
CA GLY A 33 8.06 -4.45 -14.80
C GLY A 33 7.69 -3.44 -15.89
N GLN A 34 6.96 -2.37 -15.57
CA GLN A 34 6.56 -1.35 -16.54
C GLN A 34 7.59 -0.21 -16.60
N VAL A 35 7.94 0.26 -17.80
CA VAL A 35 8.87 1.38 -17.99
C VAL A 35 8.18 2.72 -17.72
N TRP A 36 8.87 3.60 -17.01
CA TRP A 36 8.43 4.98 -16.73
C TRP A 36 9.49 5.97 -17.23
N PRO A 37 9.10 7.07 -17.90
CA PRO A 37 10.05 8.08 -18.33
C PRO A 37 10.53 8.95 -17.15
N LEU A 38 11.82 9.29 -17.15
CA LEU A 38 12.41 10.30 -16.28
C LEU A 38 12.97 11.47 -17.10
N GLU A 39 12.78 12.68 -16.60
CA GLU A 39 13.46 13.87 -17.13
C GLU A 39 14.94 13.91 -16.75
N VAL A 40 15.27 13.40 -15.56
CA VAL A 40 16.63 13.37 -15.02
C VAL A 40 16.98 11.94 -14.61
N PRO A 41 18.05 11.34 -15.14
CA PRO A 41 18.44 9.99 -14.76
C PRO A 41 18.97 9.93 -13.32
N ALA A 42 18.93 8.73 -12.72
CA ALA A 42 19.67 8.48 -11.49
C ALA A 42 21.17 8.57 -11.75
N LYS A 43 21.92 9.08 -10.78
CA LYS A 43 23.39 9.28 -10.89
C LYS A 43 24.09 8.93 -9.59
N ILE A 44 25.38 8.64 -9.67
CA ILE A 44 26.22 8.47 -8.49
C ILE A 44 26.88 9.81 -8.17
N LYS A 45 26.83 10.21 -6.90
CA LYS A 45 27.57 11.36 -6.37
C LYS A 45 28.03 11.02 -4.96
N ASN A 46 29.32 11.20 -4.69
CA ASN A 46 29.94 10.91 -3.39
C ASN A 46 29.59 9.50 -2.89
N ASP A 47 29.79 8.50 -3.75
CA ASP A 47 29.51 7.07 -3.50
C ASP A 47 28.06 6.73 -3.11
N ARG A 48 27.12 7.62 -3.46
CA ARG A 48 25.69 7.39 -3.26
C ARG A 48 24.92 7.52 -4.56
N THR A 49 23.94 6.63 -4.74
CA THR A 49 22.95 6.79 -5.81
C THR A 49 21.96 7.88 -5.44
N LEU A 50 21.87 8.90 -6.28
CA LEU A 50 20.85 9.94 -6.26
C LEU A 50 19.82 9.64 -7.35
N ALA A 51 18.56 9.56 -6.95
CA ALA A 51 17.43 9.37 -7.85
C ALA A 51 16.46 10.56 -7.75
N PRO A 52 15.65 10.84 -8.79
CA PRO A 52 14.63 11.88 -8.72
C PRO A 52 13.65 11.62 -7.58
N LEU A 53 13.54 12.59 -6.67
CA LEU A 53 12.73 12.46 -5.46
C LEU A 53 11.26 12.13 -5.78
N ARG A 54 10.65 12.88 -6.71
CA ARG A 54 9.25 12.70 -7.12
C ARG A 54 8.98 11.28 -7.60
N PHE A 55 9.82 10.78 -8.50
CA PHE A 55 9.69 9.42 -9.03
C PHE A 55 9.72 8.37 -7.92
N VAL A 56 10.71 8.43 -7.02
CA VAL A 56 10.83 7.43 -5.94
C VAL A 56 9.64 7.52 -4.98
N GLY A 57 9.20 8.73 -4.63
CA GLY A 57 8.04 8.92 -3.76
C GLY A 57 6.76 8.34 -4.36
N GLU A 58 6.47 8.68 -5.61
CA GLU A 58 5.26 8.24 -6.33
C GLU A 58 5.27 6.75 -6.66
N ALA A 59 6.42 6.20 -7.06
CA ALA A 59 6.54 4.77 -7.33
C ALA A 59 6.16 3.91 -6.11
N PHE A 60 6.43 4.40 -4.90
CA PHE A 60 6.07 3.72 -3.65
C PHE A 60 4.73 4.19 -3.05
N GLY A 61 3.88 4.83 -3.85
CA GLY A 61 2.50 5.19 -3.49
C GLY A 61 2.36 6.50 -2.72
N GLY A 62 3.42 7.31 -2.62
CA GLY A 62 3.33 8.66 -2.05
C GLY A 62 2.81 9.68 -3.07
N LYS A 63 2.15 10.73 -2.61
CA LYS A 63 1.88 11.95 -3.38
C LYS A 63 2.97 12.97 -3.06
N VAL A 64 3.62 13.53 -4.08
CA VAL A 64 4.72 14.49 -3.92
C VAL A 64 4.29 15.86 -4.43
N ASP A 65 4.08 16.78 -3.49
CA ASP A 65 3.70 18.17 -3.78
C ASP A 65 4.88 19.11 -3.59
N TRP A 66 5.00 20.07 -4.51
CA TRP A 66 5.95 21.17 -4.40
C TRP A 66 5.21 22.45 -4.05
N ASN A 67 5.62 23.09 -2.96
CA ASN A 67 5.23 24.45 -2.65
C ASN A 67 6.34 25.42 -3.09
N ASP A 68 6.08 26.16 -4.18
CA ASP A 68 7.08 27.06 -4.76
C ASP A 68 7.39 28.26 -3.88
N SER A 69 6.41 28.79 -3.14
CA SER A 69 6.59 29.99 -2.31
C SER A 69 7.41 29.70 -1.05
N THR A 70 7.21 28.54 -0.44
CA THR A 70 7.95 28.15 0.78
C THR A 70 9.18 27.29 0.49
N ARG A 71 9.36 26.86 -0.76
CA ARG A 71 10.39 25.90 -1.17
C ARG A 71 10.33 24.58 -0.39
N ILE A 72 9.12 24.15 -0.03
CA ILE A 72 8.86 22.91 0.72
C ILE A 72 8.37 21.81 -0.21
N ILE A 73 8.93 20.62 -0.05
CA ILE A 73 8.43 19.39 -0.66
C ILE A 73 7.65 18.63 0.40
N THR A 74 6.38 18.34 0.12
CA THR A 74 5.52 17.51 0.97
C THR A 74 5.33 16.16 0.33
N ILE A 75 5.55 15.09 1.10
CA ILE A 75 5.28 13.73 0.67
C ILE A 75 4.19 13.16 1.58
N THR A 76 3.04 12.82 1.00
CA THR A 76 1.92 12.22 1.72
C THR A 76 1.78 10.76 1.29
N THR A 77 1.89 9.83 2.24
CA THR A 77 1.63 8.41 1.98
C THR A 77 0.23 8.04 2.46
N PRO A 78 -0.52 7.21 1.74
CA PRO A 78 -1.77 6.68 2.25
C PRO A 78 -1.49 5.90 3.54
N THR A 79 -2.23 6.22 4.60
CA THR A 79 -2.24 5.40 5.81
C THR A 79 -2.96 4.11 5.47
N THR A 80 -2.22 3.03 5.24
CA THR A 80 -2.80 1.70 5.12
C THR A 80 -3.28 1.29 6.50
N SER A 81 -4.51 1.66 6.86
CA SER A 81 -5.25 1.06 7.97
C SER A 81 -5.35 -0.44 7.69
N SER A 82 -4.40 -1.17 8.26
CA SER A 82 -4.20 -2.59 8.03
C SER A 82 -5.20 -3.35 8.89
N SER A 83 -6.47 -3.31 8.51
CA SER A 83 -7.53 -4.08 9.17
C SER A 83 -8.46 -4.69 8.12
N SER A 84 -7.89 -5.58 7.31
CA SER A 84 -8.66 -6.55 6.54
C SER A 84 -8.05 -7.93 6.77
N ARG A 85 -7.98 -8.34 8.04
CA ARG A 85 -8.03 -9.76 8.35
C ARG A 85 -9.51 -10.08 8.35
N ALA A 86 -9.98 -10.71 7.28
CA ALA A 86 -11.28 -11.37 7.28
C ALA A 86 -11.28 -12.37 8.45
N SER A 87 -11.81 -11.95 9.59
CA SER A 87 -12.09 -12.84 10.71
C SER A 87 -13.31 -13.65 10.29
N ILE A 88 -13.11 -14.94 10.05
CA ILE A 88 -14.23 -15.85 9.82
C ILE A 88 -14.83 -16.16 11.20
N LEU A 89 -16.06 -15.69 11.45
CA LEU A 89 -16.82 -16.10 12.62
C LEU A 89 -17.48 -17.46 12.32
N VAL A 90 -17.31 -18.44 13.22
CA VAL A 90 -18.01 -19.72 13.15
C VAL A 90 -19.16 -19.67 14.16
N ILE A 91 -20.40 -19.74 13.66
CA ILE A 91 -21.60 -19.68 14.49
C ILE A 91 -21.76 -21.00 15.27
N LYS A 92 -21.79 -20.92 16.60
CA LYS A 92 -21.85 -22.10 17.49
C LYS A 92 -23.26 -22.46 17.98
N GLY A 93 -24.29 -21.64 17.71
CA GLY A 93 -25.68 -21.87 18.14
C GLY A 93 -26.65 -22.13 16.98
N ASN A 94 -27.72 -22.89 17.23
CA ASN A 94 -28.80 -23.13 16.25
C ASN A 94 -29.70 -21.89 16.17
N ASN A 95 -29.85 -21.31 14.96
CA ASN A 95 -30.62 -20.11 14.64
C ASN A 95 -30.11 -18.81 15.29
N THR A 96 -28.91 -18.36 14.92
CA THR A 96 -28.40 -17.05 15.37
C THR A 96 -28.88 -15.94 14.43
N ASN A 97 -29.61 -14.96 14.97
CA ASN A 97 -30.09 -13.80 14.20
C ASN A 97 -28.97 -12.76 14.03
N LEU A 98 -28.66 -12.40 12.79
CA LEU A 98 -27.82 -11.26 12.45
C LEU A 98 -28.69 -9.99 12.50
N ARG A 99 -28.33 -9.03 13.36
CA ARG A 99 -29.06 -7.78 13.55
C ARG A 99 -28.29 -6.61 12.94
N SER A 100 -29.02 -5.59 12.48
CA SER A 100 -28.44 -4.37 11.89
C SER A 100 -27.76 -3.44 12.89
N GLY A 101 -27.82 -3.75 14.18
CA GLY A 101 -27.23 -2.94 15.23
C GLY A 101 -27.06 -3.68 16.56
N PRO A 102 -26.39 -3.03 17.54
CA PRO A 102 -25.86 -3.67 18.74
C PRO A 102 -26.91 -4.02 19.81
N ALA A 103 -28.18 -3.62 19.64
CA ALA A 103 -29.25 -3.85 20.61
C ALA A 103 -30.36 -4.77 20.06
N THR A 104 -31.09 -5.42 20.96
CA THR A 104 -32.17 -6.37 20.60
C THR A 104 -33.40 -5.70 19.96
N SER A 105 -33.47 -4.37 19.98
CA SER A 105 -34.50 -3.57 19.34
C SER A 105 -34.26 -3.32 17.85
N TYR A 106 -33.09 -3.68 17.32
CA TYR A 106 -32.78 -3.55 15.89
C TYR A 106 -33.36 -4.72 15.08
N ASP A 107 -33.75 -4.42 13.84
CA ASP A 107 -34.30 -5.40 12.91
C ASP A 107 -33.33 -6.55 12.65
N THR A 108 -33.88 -7.77 12.56
CA THR A 108 -33.13 -8.93 12.10
C THR A 108 -32.96 -8.81 10.59
N VAL A 109 -31.71 -8.76 10.13
CA VAL A 109 -31.37 -8.64 8.70
C VAL A 109 -31.25 -10.01 8.06
N ASP A 110 -30.80 -11.01 8.83
CA ASP A 110 -30.66 -12.39 8.36
C ASP A 110 -30.60 -13.38 9.56
N SER A 111 -30.73 -14.68 9.31
CA SER A 111 -30.60 -15.74 10.32
C SER A 111 -29.65 -16.81 9.83
N VAL A 112 -28.59 -17.08 10.58
CA VAL A 112 -27.56 -18.06 10.22
C VAL A 112 -27.60 -19.28 11.13
N ASN A 113 -27.30 -20.42 10.54
CA ASN A 113 -27.36 -21.72 11.20
C ASN A 113 -25.99 -22.13 11.73
N GLN A 114 -25.99 -23.05 12.71
CA GLN A 114 -24.77 -23.56 13.32
C GLN A 114 -23.83 -24.12 12.24
N GLY A 115 -22.56 -23.66 12.26
CA GLY A 115 -21.53 -24.10 11.32
C GLY A 115 -21.36 -23.24 10.06
N GLU A 116 -22.24 -22.25 9.83
CA GLU A 116 -22.04 -21.29 8.74
C GLU A 116 -20.88 -20.32 9.04
N LYS A 117 -20.14 -19.96 7.99
CA LYS A 117 -18.94 -19.12 8.05
C LYS A 117 -19.25 -17.77 7.44
N LEU A 118 -19.18 -16.72 8.24
CA LEU A 118 -19.38 -15.36 7.77
C LEU A 118 -18.05 -14.61 7.68
N THR A 119 -17.89 -13.85 6.61
CA THR A 119 -16.75 -12.95 6.45
C THR A 119 -17.13 -11.61 7.06
N ILE A 120 -16.44 -11.20 8.13
CA ILE A 120 -16.61 -9.86 8.69
C ILE A 120 -16.01 -8.86 7.69
N LEU A 121 -16.87 -8.09 7.04
CA LEU A 121 -16.45 -7.08 6.05
C LEU A 121 -15.96 -5.80 6.72
N THR A 122 -16.40 -5.49 7.94
CA THR A 122 -15.94 -4.35 8.75
C THR A 122 -16.34 -4.57 10.22
N GLU A 123 -15.47 -4.19 11.17
CA GLU A 123 -15.78 -4.11 12.62
C GLU A 123 -15.61 -2.65 13.04
N ARG A 124 -16.59 -2.07 13.75
CA ARG A 124 -16.50 -0.70 14.30
C ARG A 124 -16.94 -0.72 15.76
N ASP A 125 -16.07 -0.23 16.65
CA ASP A 125 -16.31 -0.11 18.09
C ASP A 125 -16.71 -1.44 18.79
N GLY A 126 -16.15 -2.57 18.32
CA GLY A 126 -16.37 -3.89 18.90
C GLY A 126 -17.63 -4.62 18.41
N TRP A 127 -18.17 -4.23 17.24
CA TRP A 127 -19.29 -4.87 16.55
C TRP A 127 -19.00 -5.05 15.06
#